data_AF-A0A1V4V6W1-F1
#
_entry.id   AF-A0A1V4V6W1-F1
#
_cell.length_a   1.000
_cell.length_b   1.000
_cell.length_c   1.000
_cell.angle_alpha   90.00
_cell.angle_beta   90.00
_cell.angle_gamma   90.00
#
_symmetry.space_group_name_H-M   'P 1'
#
loop_
_entity.id
_entity.type
_entity.pdbx_description
1 polymer ?
#
loop_
_entity_poly.entity_id
_entity_poly.type
_entity_poly.pdbx_seq_one_letter_code
_entity_poly.pdbx_strand_id
1 'polypeptide(L)'
;MEPDKIGAAVVFGVEIGFSEATGFFKESKGRGYWMTTLNECSCPSFMHRGGPCKHQKRLAEELQKRAAGPSLPAGVVPLSSEDLEARRRRIAERNAKRAEEKARAPKPSTAPRGFNMPEVIA
;
A
#
# COMPACT_ATOMS: atom_id res chain seq x y z
N MET A 1 8.94 9.69 27.46
CA MET A 1 8.12 9.50 26.24
C MET A 1 8.92 10.09 25.09
N GLU A 2 9.56 9.27 24.27
CA GLU A 2 10.14 9.78 23.03
C GLU A 2 8.97 10.20 22.14
N PRO A 3 8.91 11.46 21.67
CA PRO A 3 7.80 11.91 20.83
C PRO A 3 7.79 11.03 19.57
N ASP A 4 6.59 10.55 19.22
CA ASP A 4 6.31 9.72 18.06
C ASP A 4 7.13 10.18 16.86
N LYS A 5 8.18 9.43 16.54
CA LYS A 5 9.10 9.77 15.44
C LYS A 5 8.33 9.55 14.15
N ILE A 6 7.76 10.63 13.62
CA ILE A 6 7.23 10.71 12.27
C ILE A 6 8.30 10.15 11.31
N GLY A 7 7.91 9.32 10.34
CA GLY A 7 8.83 8.70 9.39
C GLY A 7 9.74 9.71 8.65
N ALA A 8 10.73 9.23 7.90
CA ALA A 8 11.73 10.08 7.25
C ALA A 8 11.14 11.17 6.31
N ALA A 9 9.99 10.90 5.71
CA ALA A 9 9.15 11.84 5.00
C ALA A 9 7.69 11.48 5.24
N VAL A 10 6.89 12.41 5.76
CA VAL A 10 5.45 12.21 5.90
C VAL A 10 4.73 13.39 5.29
N VAL A 11 3.85 13.09 4.35
CA VAL A 11 3.02 14.08 3.65
C VAL A 11 1.58 13.93 4.14
N PHE A 12 1.03 15.01 4.65
CA PHE A 12 -0.37 15.11 5.04
C PHE A 12 -1.12 15.90 3.96
N GLY A 13 -2.21 15.32 3.46
CA GLY A 13 -3.09 15.94 2.47
C GLY A 13 -4.33 16.57 3.10
N VAL A 14 -5.17 17.13 2.25
CA VAL A 14 -6.47 17.72 2.63
C VAL A 14 -7.42 16.70 3.27
N GLU A 15 -7.26 15.42 2.91
CA GLU A 15 -7.99 14.29 3.49
C GLU A 15 -7.87 14.15 5.01
N ILE A 16 -6.83 14.75 5.62
CA ILE A 16 -6.58 14.71 7.07
C ILE A 16 -6.90 16.06 7.74
N GLY A 17 -7.46 17.03 7.00
CA GLY A 17 -7.90 18.32 7.51
C GLY A 17 -6.90 19.48 7.36
N PHE A 18 -5.85 19.32 6.55
CA PHE A 18 -4.95 20.43 6.19
C PHE A 18 -5.50 21.23 5.00
N SER A 19 -5.30 22.54 4.99
CA SER A 19 -5.72 23.40 3.86
C SER A 19 -4.89 23.15 2.59
N GLU A 20 -3.62 22.77 2.76
CA GLU A 20 -2.69 22.47 1.67
C GLU A 20 -1.87 21.21 1.97
N ALA A 21 -1.38 20.56 0.91
CA ALA A 21 -0.49 19.41 1.05
C ALA A 21 0.80 19.82 1.79
N THR A 22 0.96 19.29 3.00
CA THR A 22 2.05 19.66 3.91
C THR A 22 2.95 18.45 4.16
N GLY A 23 4.23 18.61 3.84
CA GLY A 23 5.26 17.59 4.06
C GLY A 23 6.16 17.92 5.24
N PHE A 24 6.43 16.92 6.07
CA PHE A 24 7.45 16.94 7.12
C PHE A 24 8.62 16.07 6.69
N PHE A 25 9.78 16.70 6.50
CA PHE A 25 11.01 16.03 6.06
C PHE A 25 12.06 16.05 7.16
N LYS A 26 12.56 14.89 7.56
CA LYS A 26 13.57 14.80 8.62
C LYS A 26 14.87 15.48 8.19
N GLU A 27 15.46 16.28 9.08
CA GLU A 27 16.79 16.85 8.86
C GLU A 27 17.84 15.73 8.82
N SER A 28 18.84 15.83 7.93
CA SER A 28 19.93 14.85 7.80
C SER A 28 20.70 14.60 9.10
N LYS A 29 20.76 15.59 9.99
CA LYS A 29 21.40 15.48 11.32
C LYS A 29 20.47 14.95 12.40
N GLY A 30 19.22 14.65 12.07
CA GLY A 30 18.23 14.07 12.98
C GLY A 30 17.72 14.99 14.07
N ARG A 31 18.01 16.30 14.02
CA ARG A 31 17.65 17.26 15.09
C ARG A 31 16.21 17.76 15.01
N GLY A 32 15.47 17.41 13.96
CA GLY A 32 14.09 17.80 13.78
C GLY A 32 13.56 17.55 12.38
N TYR A 33 12.45 18.22 12.05
CA TYR A 33 11.77 18.11 10.77
C TYR A 33 11.63 19.50 10.13
N TRP A 34 11.82 19.56 8.82
CA TRP A 34 11.46 20.71 8.01
C TRP A 34 10.01 20.55 7.56
N MET A 35 9.18 21.52 7.91
CA MET A 35 7.85 21.67 7.32
C MET A 35 7.98 22.34 5.95
N THR A 36 7.29 21.79 4.96
CA THR A 36 7.20 22.37 3.62
C THR A 36 5.79 22.20 3.07
N THR A 37 5.28 23.25 2.45
CA THR A 37 4.13 23.22 1.54
C THR A 37 4.65 23.38 0.11
N LEU A 38 3.76 23.48 -0.88
CA LEU A 38 4.16 23.76 -2.26
C LEU A 38 4.74 25.18 -2.43
N ASN A 39 4.28 26.12 -1.61
CA ASN A 39 4.63 27.53 -1.72
C ASN A 39 5.72 27.94 -0.72
N GLU A 40 5.76 27.32 0.46
CA GLU A 40 6.62 27.75 1.57
C GLU A 40 7.44 26.59 2.14
N CYS A 41 8.65 26.89 2.63
CA CYS A 41 9.45 25.91 3.33
C CYS A 41 10.26 26.53 4.47
N SER A 42 10.25 25.87 5.63
CA SER A 42 11.03 26.26 6.82
C SER A 42 12.54 26.06 6.69
N CYS A 43 13.04 25.54 5.57
CA CYS A 43 14.46 25.22 5.42
C CYS A 43 15.32 26.45 5.08
N PRO A 44 16.60 26.48 5.50
CA PRO A 44 17.51 27.60 5.24
C PRO A 44 17.67 27.93 3.75
N SER A 45 17.63 26.91 2.89
CA SER A 45 17.75 27.12 1.44
C SER A 45 16.60 27.94 0.87
N PHE A 46 15.37 27.76 1.37
CA PHE A 46 14.23 28.55 0.94
C PHE A 46 14.33 29.97 1.51
N MET A 47 14.60 30.10 2.82
CA MET A 47 14.71 31.39 3.50
C MET A 47 15.78 32.31 2.92
N HIS A 48 16.93 31.75 2.51
CA HIS A 48 18.06 32.56 2.02
C HIS A 48 18.13 32.70 0.49
N ARG A 49 17.64 31.73 -0.29
CA ARG A 49 17.71 31.80 -1.76
C ARG A 49 16.40 32.24 -2.41
N GLY A 50 15.27 32.26 -1.69
CA GLY A 50 13.96 32.71 -2.20
C GLY A 50 13.39 31.87 -3.35
N GLY A 51 13.98 30.71 -3.67
CA GLY A 51 13.58 29.84 -4.76
C GLY A 51 13.17 28.44 -4.29
N PRO A 52 12.61 27.61 -5.20
CA PRO A 52 12.09 26.29 -4.85
C PRO A 52 13.19 25.39 -4.28
N CYS A 53 13.03 25.01 -3.02
CA CYS A 53 14.03 24.24 -2.30
C CYS A 53 13.93 22.73 -2.59
N LYS A 54 14.92 21.95 -2.14
CA LYS A 54 14.93 20.49 -2.30
C LYS A 54 13.70 19.81 -1.67
N HIS A 55 13.15 20.38 -0.60
CA HIS A 55 12.00 19.81 0.10
C HIS A 55 10.70 20.01 -0.67
N GLN A 56 10.51 21.17 -1.31
CA GLN A 56 9.37 21.43 -2.20
C GLN A 56 9.39 20.50 -3.41
N LYS A 57 10.55 20.29 -4.03
CA LYS A 57 10.70 19.32 -5.13
C LYS A 57 10.35 17.90 -4.70
N ARG A 58 10.82 17.50 -3.51
CA ARG A 58 10.52 16.18 -2.95
C ARG A 58 9.03 16.03 -2.58
N LEU A 59 8.41 17.08 -2.04
CA LEU A 59 6.97 17.10 -1.78
C LEU A 59 6.17 16.92 -3.09
N ALA A 60 6.53 17.65 -4.14
CA ALA A 60 5.88 17.52 -5.44
C ALA A 60 6.02 16.10 -6.01
N GLU A 61 7.19 15.48 -5.90
CA GLU A 61 7.44 14.10 -6.34
C GLU A 61 6.59 13.09 -5.55
N GLU A 62 6.51 13.24 -4.22
CA GLU A 62 5.67 12.38 -3.37
C GLU A 62 4.18 12.54 -3.69
N LEU A 63 3.71 13.76 -3.95
CA LEU A 63 2.34 14.02 -4.38
C LEU A 63 2.06 13.42 -5.77
N GLN A 64 3.00 13.52 -6.70
CA GLN A 64 2.90 12.86 -8.00
C GLN A 64 2.84 11.34 -7.88
N LYS A 65 3.66 10.73 -7.01
CA LYS A 65 3.61 9.28 -6.75
C LYS A 65 2.28 8.86 -6.15
N ARG A 66 1.73 9.64 -5.22
CA ARG A 66 0.40 9.38 -4.64
C ARG A 66 -0.70 9.49 -5.69
N ALA A 67 -0.66 10.52 -6.53
CA ALA A 67 -1.63 10.73 -7.60
C ALA A 67 -1.53 9.67 -8.71
N ALA A 68 -0.32 9.20 -9.03
CA ALA A 68 -0.08 8.15 -10.01
C ALA A 68 -0.52 6.75 -9.54
N GLY A 69 -0.83 6.60 -8.25
CA GLY A 69 -1.23 5.32 -7.67
C GLY A 69 -0.07 4.33 -7.54
N PRO A 70 -0.35 3.05 -7.22
CA PRO A 70 0.69 2.04 -7.06
C PRO A 70 1.41 1.81 -8.39
N SER A 71 2.65 2.29 -8.50
CA SER A 71 3.51 2.01 -9.65
C SER A 71 3.87 0.53 -9.67
N LEU A 72 3.64 -0.14 -10.80
CA LEU A 72 4.12 -1.50 -11.02
C LEU A 72 5.66 -1.51 -11.09
N PRO A 73 6.32 -2.58 -10.62
CA PRO A 73 7.78 -2.70 -10.74
C PRO A 73 8.21 -2.73 -12.21
N ALA A 74 9.47 -2.35 -12.46
CA ALA A 74 10.01 -2.28 -13.81
C ALA A 74 9.83 -3.62 -14.56
N GLY A 75 9.30 -3.55 -15.79
CA GLY A 75 9.01 -4.71 -16.63
C GLY A 75 7.64 -5.36 -16.40
N VAL A 76 6.86 -4.90 -15.42
CA VAL A 76 5.48 -5.37 -15.23
C VAL A 76 4.51 -4.45 -15.95
N VAL A 77 3.84 -5.00 -16.97
CA VAL A 77 2.81 -4.31 -17.74
C VAL A 77 1.45 -4.61 -17.12
N PRO A 78 0.58 -3.60 -16.91
CA PRO A 78 -0.79 -3.85 -16.49
C PRO A 78 -1.51 -4.68 -17.56
N LEU A 79 -2.25 -5.71 -17.13
CA LEU A 79 -3.11 -6.48 -18.03
C LEU A 79 -4.20 -5.57 -18.60
N SER A 80 -4.58 -5.82 -19.86
CA SER A 80 -5.73 -5.14 -20.47
C SER A 80 -7.02 -5.46 -19.70
N SER A 81 -8.06 -4.64 -19.89
CA SER A 81 -9.38 -4.91 -19.32
C SER A 81 -9.92 -6.28 -19.74
N GLU A 82 -9.72 -6.64 -21.01
CA GLU A 82 -10.12 -7.93 -21.57
C GLU A 82 -9.38 -9.11 -20.90
N ASP A 83 -8.07 -8.97 -20.69
CA ASP A 83 -7.26 -10.00 -20.03
C ASP A 83 -7.67 -10.19 -18.56
N LEU A 84 -8.01 -9.10 -17.87
CA LEU A 84 -8.50 -9.13 -16.50
C LEU A 84 -9.85 -9.83 -16.41
N GLU A 85 -10.78 -9.56 -17.34
CA GLU A 85 -12.08 -10.22 -17.41
C GLU A 85 -11.95 -11.71 -17.74
N ALA A 86 -11.11 -12.06 -18.72
CA ALA A 86 -10.84 -13.46 -19.07
C ALA A 86 -10.25 -14.21 -17.87
N ARG A 87 -9.34 -13.59 -17.11
CA ARG A 87 -8.78 -14.16 -15.88
C ARG A 87 -9.83 -14.31 -14.78
N ARG A 88 -10.72 -13.33 -14.59
CA ARG A 88 -11.84 -13.41 -13.62
C ARG A 88 -12.75 -14.58 -13.95
N ARG A 89 -13.11 -14.76 -15.23
CA ARG A 89 -13.95 -15.88 -15.70
C ARG A 89 -13.31 -17.23 -15.39
N ARG A 90 -12.02 -17.42 -15.71
CA ARG A 90 -11.28 -18.66 -15.39
C ARG A 90 -11.25 -18.97 -13.89
N ILE A 91 -11.06 -17.95 -13.05
CA ILE A 91 -11.06 -18.12 -11.59
C ILE A 91 -12.46 -18.51 -11.09
N ALA A 92 -13.51 -17.86 -11.60
CA ALA A 92 -14.89 -18.14 -11.22
C ALA A 92 -15.29 -19.58 -11.59
N GLU A 93 -14.98 -20.02 -12.81
CA GLU A 93 -15.25 -21.39 -13.28
C GLU A 93 -14.53 -22.43 -12.43
N ARG A 94 -13.23 -22.23 -12.17
CA ARG A 94 -12.45 -23.11 -11.28
C ARG A 94 -13.05 -23.18 -9.88
N ASN A 95 -13.48 -22.04 -9.33
CA ASN A 95 -14.04 -21.99 -7.99
C ASN A 95 -15.43 -22.66 -7.94
N ALA A 96 -16.25 -22.51 -9.00
CA ALA A 96 -17.53 -23.20 -9.13
C ALA A 96 -17.33 -24.73 -9.14
N LYS A 97 -16.40 -25.23 -9.98
CA LYS A 97 -16.06 -26.65 -10.01
C LYS A 97 -15.61 -27.17 -8.65
N ARG A 98 -14.72 -26.44 -7.96
CA ARG A 98 -14.29 -26.79 -6.59
C ARG A 98 -15.43 -26.78 -5.59
N ALA A 99 -16.40 -25.89 -5.73
CA ALA A 99 -17.58 -25.83 -4.87
C ALA A 99 -18.50 -27.04 -5.10
N GLU A 100 -18.72 -27.44 -6.35
CA GLU A 100 -19.47 -28.65 -6.72
C GLU A 100 -18.78 -29.92 -6.21
N GLU A 101 -17.48 -30.05 -6.42
CA GLU A 101 -16.67 -31.16 -5.90
C GLU A 101 -16.76 -31.23 -4.37
N LYS A 102 -16.65 -30.09 -3.68
CA LYS A 102 -16.79 -30.02 -2.21
C LYS A 102 -18.21 -30.37 -1.75
N ALA A 103 -19.24 -30.00 -2.50
CA ALA A 103 -20.64 -30.34 -2.19
C ALA A 103 -20.92 -31.84 -2.39
N ARG A 104 -20.27 -32.46 -3.39
CA ARG A 104 -20.39 -33.90 -3.68
C ARG A 104 -19.51 -34.77 -2.79
N ALA A 105 -18.42 -34.21 -2.26
CA ALA A 105 -17.53 -34.93 -1.35
C ALA A 105 -18.29 -35.37 -0.09
N PRO A 106 -18.06 -36.61 0.40
CA PRO A 106 -18.61 -37.02 1.68
C PRO A 106 -18.11 -36.08 2.76
N LYS A 107 -19.03 -35.59 3.61
CA LYS A 107 -18.66 -34.72 4.73
C LYS A 107 -17.63 -35.48 5.59
N PRO A 108 -16.44 -34.89 5.86
CA PRO A 108 -15.48 -35.54 6.74
C PRO A 108 -16.16 -35.79 8.09
N SER A 109 -15.93 -36.98 8.66
CA SER A 109 -16.49 -37.33 9.96
C SER A 109 -16.04 -36.29 11.00
N THR A 110 -16.99 -35.60 11.60
CA THR A 110 -16.73 -34.65 12.71
C THR A 110 -16.43 -35.36 14.03
N ALA A 111 -16.57 -36.68 14.07
CA ALA A 111 -16.10 -37.49 15.18
C ALA A 111 -14.57 -37.31 15.31
N PRO A 112 -14.03 -36.95 16.49
CA PRO A 112 -12.60 -36.91 16.69
C PRO A 112 -12.06 -38.32 16.44
N ARG A 113 -11.42 -38.53 15.28
CA ARG A 113 -10.70 -39.78 15.02
C ARG A 113 -9.54 -39.79 16.01
N GLY A 114 -9.69 -40.56 17.08
CA GLY A 114 -8.58 -40.87 17.97
C GLY A 114 -7.44 -41.45 17.13
N PHE A 115 -6.20 -41.14 17.52
CA PHE A 115 -4.94 -41.47 16.85
C PHE A 115 -4.73 -42.98 16.53
N ASN A 116 -5.65 -43.88 16.92
CA ASN A 116 -5.52 -45.34 16.85
C ASN A 116 -6.74 -46.08 16.25
N MET A 117 -7.38 -45.62 15.16
CA MET A 117 -8.36 -46.46 14.43
C MET A 117 -7.83 -46.86 13.04
N PRO A 118 -7.80 -48.16 12.68
CA PRO A 118 -7.35 -48.61 11.37
C PRO A 118 -8.36 -48.28 10.25
N GLU A 119 -7.83 -48.17 9.02
CA GLU A 119 -8.48 -47.49 7.89
C GLU A 119 -9.65 -48.24 7.21
N VAL A 120 -9.97 -49.49 7.60
CA VAL A 120 -10.92 -50.31 6.83
C VAL A 120 -11.97 -50.93 7.74
N ILE A 121 -13.24 -50.63 7.48
CA ILE A 121 -14.39 -51.43 7.93
C ILE A 121 -14.87 -52.18 6.67
N ALA A 122 -14.86 -53.51 6.75
CA ALA A 122 -15.39 -54.43 5.73
C ALA A 122 -16.91 -54.32 5.61
#